data_AF-F7KPV5-F1
#
_entry.id   AF-F7KPV5-F1
#
_cell.length_a   1.000
_cell.length_b   1.000
_cell.length_c   1.000
_cell.angle_alpha   90.00
_cell.angle_beta   90.00
_cell.angle_gamma   90.00
#
_symmetry.space_group_name_H-M   'P 1'
#
loop_
_entity.id
_entity.type
_entity.pdbx_description
1 polymer ?
#
loop_
_entity_poly.entity_id
_entity_poly.type
_entity_poly.pdbx_seq_one_letter_code
_entity_poly.pdbx_strand_id
1 'polypeptide(L)'
;MERFAGDMAVTILLSYLVILGILAIGCIASYLLRGIGMYTLGKRRGMNYPWLAFIPYARTYFQGELCGTLHFKEKEIRNPGIWILVIPIVSNFVTGIFGGLIFGGVAISMARLGVNYSSIGYHDPGSALANMFSGTGIGMLMAGIALIGIISVLVGALVKTLLVLVNHQIFERYTDKNYALVHAVAGVFVPLYTSIYFFIIRNREE
;
A
#
# COMPACT_ATOMS: atom_id res chain seq x y z
N MET A 1 -31.90 9.28 -32.08
CA MET A 1 -31.48 8.91 -30.71
C MET A 1 -30.06 8.36 -30.66
N GLU A 2 -29.64 7.50 -31.61
CA GLU A 2 -28.27 6.92 -31.64
C GLU A 2 -27.13 7.95 -31.75
N ARG A 3 -27.30 9.02 -32.56
CA ARG A 3 -26.29 10.08 -32.70
C ARG A 3 -26.02 10.85 -31.39
N PHE A 4 -27.08 11.13 -30.63
CA PHE A 4 -26.97 11.76 -29.30
C PHE A 4 -26.29 10.84 -28.28
N ALA A 5 -26.58 9.53 -28.32
CA ALA A 5 -25.92 8.56 -27.45
C ALA A 5 -24.42 8.40 -27.79
N GLY A 6 -24.07 8.44 -29.08
CA GLY A 6 -22.68 8.43 -29.55
C GLY A 6 -21.90 9.66 -29.07
N ASP A 7 -22.44 10.86 -29.25
CA ASP A 7 -21.77 12.12 -28.83
C ASP A 7 -21.61 12.19 -27.30
N MET A 8 -22.61 11.72 -26.53
CA MET A 8 -22.50 11.62 -25.06
C MET A 8 -21.44 10.60 -24.62
N ALA A 9 -21.40 9.42 -25.24
CA ALA A 9 -20.41 8.39 -24.92
C ALA A 9 -18.97 8.85 -25.23
N VAL A 10 -18.77 9.52 -26.37
CA VAL A 10 -17.47 10.09 -26.74
C VAL A 10 -17.05 11.17 -25.75
N THR A 11 -17.96 12.04 -25.34
CA THR A 11 -17.67 13.10 -24.35
C THR A 11 -17.28 12.51 -22.98
N ILE A 12 -18.00 11.49 -22.51
CA ILE A 12 -17.68 10.79 -21.25
C ILE A 12 -16.30 10.11 -21.36
N LEU A 13 -16.04 9.39 -22.45
CA LEU A 13 -14.75 8.72 -22.67
C LEU A 13 -13.59 9.73 -22.70
N LEU A 14 -13.73 10.83 -23.45
CA LEU A 14 -12.71 11.86 -23.52
C LEU A 14 -12.46 12.51 -22.15
N SER A 15 -13.51 12.79 -21.39
CA SER A 15 -13.36 13.35 -20.03
C SER A 15 -12.60 12.38 -19.11
N TYR A 16 -12.87 11.08 -19.21
CA TYR A 16 -12.17 10.03 -18.47
C TYR A 16 -10.69 9.96 -18.85
N LEU A 17 -10.37 10.00 -20.15
CA LEU A 17 -9.00 9.98 -20.65
C LEU A 17 -8.20 11.21 -20.22
N VAL A 18 -8.83 12.39 -20.20
CA VAL A 18 -8.19 13.62 -19.70
C VAL A 18 -7.85 13.49 -18.22
N ILE A 19 -8.79 13.02 -17.40
CA ILE A 19 -8.56 12.80 -15.96
C ILE A 19 -7.43 11.80 -15.74
N LEU A 20 -7.46 10.65 -16.44
CA LEU A 20 -6.38 9.67 -16.36
C LEU A 20 -5.04 10.23 -16.83
N GLY A 21 -5.02 11.04 -17.88
CA GLY A 21 -3.82 11.70 -18.39
C GLY A 21 -3.19 12.62 -17.35
N ILE A 22 -4.00 13.46 -16.70
CA ILE A 22 -3.54 14.36 -15.63
C ILE A 22 -2.98 13.54 -14.44
N LEU A 23 -3.68 12.49 -14.03
CA LEU A 23 -3.23 11.61 -12.94
C LEU A 23 -1.93 10.89 -13.30
N ALA A 24 -1.79 10.39 -14.52
CA ALA A 24 -0.58 9.72 -15.00
C ALA A 24 0.62 10.69 -14.98
N ILE A 25 0.45 11.91 -15.49
CA ILE A 25 1.49 12.95 -15.45
C ILE A 25 1.87 13.26 -14.00
N GLY A 26 0.89 13.44 -13.10
CA GLY A 26 1.13 13.68 -11.68
C GLY A 26 1.91 12.54 -11.01
N CYS A 27 1.56 11.28 -11.31
CA CYS A 27 2.25 10.09 -10.82
C CYS A 27 3.70 10.03 -11.30
N ILE A 28 3.95 10.26 -12.60
CA ILE A 28 5.29 10.26 -13.19
C ILE A 28 6.12 11.39 -12.59
N ALA A 29 5.58 12.61 -12.52
CA ALA A 29 6.25 13.75 -11.93
C ALA A 29 6.64 13.48 -10.47
N SER A 30 5.72 12.97 -9.64
CA SER A 30 6.05 12.60 -8.26
C SER A 30 7.12 11.51 -8.18
N TYR A 31 7.04 10.50 -9.04
CA TYR A 31 8.02 9.43 -9.05
C TYR A 31 9.43 9.93 -9.37
N LEU A 32 9.56 10.85 -10.32
CA LEU A 32 10.82 11.48 -10.71
C LEU A 32 11.32 12.45 -9.64
N LEU A 33 10.47 13.35 -9.13
CA LEU A 33 10.83 14.32 -8.09
C LEU A 33 11.37 13.61 -6.85
N ARG A 34 10.66 12.57 -6.40
CA ARG A 34 11.09 11.77 -5.25
C ARG A 34 12.41 11.06 -5.52
N GLY A 35 12.56 10.45 -6.69
CA GLY A 35 13.79 9.76 -7.09
C GLY A 35 14.99 10.70 -7.12
N ILE A 36 14.88 11.84 -7.80
CA ILE A 36 15.95 12.86 -7.89
C ILE A 36 16.29 13.44 -6.51
N GLY A 37 15.27 13.73 -5.69
CA GLY A 37 15.46 14.26 -4.34
C GLY A 37 16.30 13.33 -3.48
N MET A 38 15.89 12.07 -3.35
CA MET A 38 16.61 11.07 -2.56
C MET A 38 17.96 10.69 -3.17
N TYR A 39 18.07 10.60 -4.51
CA TYR A 39 19.33 10.33 -5.20
C TYR A 39 20.39 11.37 -4.85
N THR A 40 20.02 12.65 -4.92
CA THR A 40 20.94 13.76 -4.64
C THR A 40 21.35 13.77 -3.16
N LEU A 41 20.42 13.52 -2.25
CA LEU A 41 20.69 13.40 -0.82
C LEU A 41 21.68 12.28 -0.52
N GLY A 42 21.43 11.08 -1.04
CA GLY A 42 22.33 9.95 -0.79
C GLY A 42 23.70 10.11 -1.42
N LYS A 43 23.79 10.75 -2.60
CA LYS A 43 25.08 11.06 -3.23
C LYS A 43 25.92 12.01 -2.36
N ARG A 44 25.29 13.04 -1.77
CA ARG A 44 25.95 13.98 -0.86
C ARG A 44 26.36 13.31 0.46
N ARG A 45 25.57 12.35 0.94
CA ARG A 45 25.89 11.50 2.10
C ARG A 45 26.98 10.45 1.86
N GLY A 46 27.56 10.38 0.66
CA GLY A 46 28.55 9.36 0.32
C GLY A 46 27.99 7.92 0.35
N MET A 47 26.68 7.74 0.16
CA MET A 47 26.09 6.40 0.11
C MET A 47 26.52 5.64 -1.15
N ASN A 48 26.74 4.33 -1.02
CA ASN A 48 27.26 3.49 -2.11
C ASN A 48 26.28 3.35 -3.28
N TYR A 49 24.97 3.33 -3.02
CA TYR A 49 23.96 3.04 -4.04
C TYR A 49 22.80 4.07 -4.10
N PRO A 50 23.06 5.36 -4.38
CA PRO A 50 22.00 6.38 -4.41
C PRO A 50 20.95 6.18 -5.51
N TRP A 51 21.31 5.44 -6.55
CA TRP A 51 20.44 5.12 -7.68
C TRP A 51 19.26 4.20 -7.29
N LEU A 52 19.33 3.51 -6.14
CA LEU A 52 18.20 2.73 -5.61
C LEU A 52 16.96 3.59 -5.37
N ALA A 53 17.13 4.92 -5.24
CA ALA A 53 16.03 5.88 -5.20
C ALA A 53 15.09 5.81 -6.42
N PHE A 54 15.45 5.18 -7.54
CA PHE A 54 14.57 5.02 -8.69
C PHE A 54 13.80 3.70 -8.68
N ILE A 55 14.29 2.61 -8.09
CA ILE A 55 13.58 1.33 -8.12
C ILE A 55 12.50 1.32 -7.01
N PRO A 56 11.21 1.04 -7.29
CA PRO A 56 10.14 1.17 -6.29
C PRO A 56 10.38 0.49 -4.93
N TYR A 57 10.75 -0.79 -4.91
CA TYR A 57 11.03 -1.53 -3.67
C TYR A 57 12.38 -1.17 -3.07
N ALA A 58 13.41 -0.97 -3.90
CA ALA A 58 14.72 -0.57 -3.40
C ALA A 58 14.72 0.87 -2.86
N ARG A 59 13.82 1.73 -3.36
CA ARG A 59 13.60 3.09 -2.92
C ARG A 59 13.11 3.14 -1.48
N THR A 60 12.16 2.28 -1.10
CA THR A 60 11.68 2.21 0.28
C THR A 60 12.77 1.73 1.23
N TYR A 61 13.60 0.79 0.79
CA TYR A 61 14.79 0.38 1.52
C TYR A 61 15.79 1.53 1.67
N PHE A 62 16.14 2.16 0.56
CA PHE A 62 17.10 3.26 0.49
C PHE A 62 16.64 4.48 1.31
N GLN A 63 15.34 4.75 1.37
CA GLN A 63 14.78 5.79 2.22
C GLN A 63 14.99 5.47 3.71
N GLY A 64 14.86 4.20 4.12
CA GLY A 64 15.24 3.81 5.48
C GLY A 64 16.75 3.79 5.71
N GLU A 65 17.56 3.50 4.68
CA GLU A 65 19.02 3.61 4.76
C GLU A 65 19.47 5.07 4.92
N LEU A 66 18.82 6.01 4.23
CA LEU A 66 18.99 7.46 4.42
C LEU A 66 18.71 7.89 5.85
N CYS A 67 17.78 7.24 6.55
CA CYS A 67 17.48 7.52 7.95
C CYS A 67 18.66 7.20 8.88
N GLY A 68 19.40 6.15 8.59
CA GLY A 68 20.35 5.53 9.51
C GLY A 68 19.65 4.74 10.61
N THR A 69 20.26 4.63 11.79
CA THR A 69 19.65 4.00 12.97
C THR A 69 18.47 4.84 13.45
N LEU A 70 17.30 4.21 13.55
CA LEU A 70 16.09 4.88 14.00
C LEU A 70 16.04 4.90 15.51
N HIS A 71 16.17 6.09 16.10
CA HIS A 71 16.08 6.28 17.55
C HIS A 71 14.64 6.67 17.90
N PHE A 72 13.94 5.80 18.61
CA PHE A 72 12.59 6.06 19.10
C PHE A 72 12.56 5.96 20.62
N LYS A 73 12.62 7.12 21.28
CA LYS A 73 12.80 7.24 22.74
C LYS A 73 14.03 6.45 23.20
N GLU A 74 13.82 5.35 23.94
CA GLU A 74 14.88 4.49 24.48
C GLU A 74 15.18 3.27 23.59
N LYS A 75 14.43 3.09 22.50
CA LYS A 75 14.61 1.94 21.59
C LYS A 75 15.28 2.37 20.30
N GLU A 76 16.24 1.58 19.86
CA GLU A 76 16.93 1.76 18.59
C GLU A 76 16.53 0.65 17.62
N ILE A 77 15.99 1.04 16.46
CA ILE A 77 15.74 0.12 15.36
C ILE A 77 16.91 0.23 14.39
N ARG A 78 17.75 -0.81 14.41
CA ARG A 78 18.85 -0.94 13.46
C ARG A 78 18.28 -1.28 12.08
N ASN A 79 18.78 -0.59 11.05
CA ASN A 79 18.43 -0.81 9.65
C ASN A 79 16.91 -0.72 9.36
N PRO A 80 16.27 0.43 9.61
CA PRO A 80 14.83 0.60 9.36
C PRO A 80 14.44 0.40 7.89
N GLY A 81 15.38 0.56 6.94
CA GLY A 81 15.17 0.25 5.53
C GLY A 81 14.79 -1.20 5.25
N ILE A 82 15.36 -2.15 6.00
CA ILE A 82 15.01 -3.58 5.86
C ILE A 82 13.60 -3.81 6.39
N TRP A 83 13.25 -3.25 7.55
CA TRP A 83 11.94 -3.44 8.17
C TRP A 83 10.80 -2.88 7.30
N ILE A 84 10.96 -1.66 6.77
CA ILE A 84 9.96 -1.04 5.89
C ILE A 84 9.77 -1.85 4.60
N LEU A 85 10.81 -2.56 4.12
CA LEU A 85 10.73 -3.42 2.95
C LEU A 85 10.10 -4.78 3.26
N VAL A 86 10.53 -5.43 4.34
CA VAL A 86 10.17 -6.81 4.67
C VAL A 86 8.73 -6.92 5.17
N ILE A 87 8.27 -5.99 6.01
CA ILE A 87 6.92 -6.07 6.61
C ILE A 87 5.83 -6.16 5.54
N PRO A 88 5.78 -5.27 4.51
CA PRO A 88 4.78 -5.38 3.45
C PRO A 88 4.91 -6.67 2.62
N ILE A 89 6.13 -7.12 2.32
CA ILE A 89 6.35 -8.34 1.51
C ILE A 89 5.80 -9.56 2.25
N VAL A 90 6.16 -9.72 3.52
CA VAL A 90 5.68 -10.81 4.37
C VAL A 90 4.17 -10.71 4.54
N SER A 91 3.64 -9.51 4.79
CA SER A 91 2.19 -9.31 4.93
C SER A 91 1.43 -9.70 3.68
N ASN A 92 1.90 -9.29 2.49
CA ASN A 92 1.25 -9.64 1.23
C ASN A 92 1.30 -11.15 0.96
N PHE A 93 2.42 -11.80 1.30
CA PHE A 93 2.55 -13.24 1.18
C PHE A 93 1.58 -13.98 2.11
N VAL A 94 1.53 -13.59 3.39
CA VAL A 94 0.61 -14.16 4.38
C VAL A 94 -0.84 -13.95 3.96
N THR A 95 -1.23 -12.72 3.64
CA THR A 95 -2.58 -12.41 3.15
C THR A 95 -2.91 -13.18 1.87
N GLY A 96 -1.95 -13.38 0.97
CA GLY A 96 -2.12 -14.18 -0.24
C GLY A 96 -2.41 -15.65 0.05
N ILE A 97 -1.69 -16.27 0.99
CA ILE A 97 -1.93 -17.66 1.42
C ILE A 97 -3.31 -17.79 2.05
N PHE A 98 -3.63 -16.96 3.04
CA PHE A 98 -4.93 -17.02 3.72
C PHE A 98 -6.08 -16.70 2.78
N GLY A 99 -5.91 -15.71 1.90
CA GLY A 99 -6.86 -15.41 0.84
C GLY A 99 -7.09 -16.61 -0.07
N GLY A 100 -6.02 -17.23 -0.55
CA GLY A 100 -6.09 -18.44 -1.38
C GLY A 100 -6.83 -19.60 -0.70
N LEU A 101 -6.58 -19.83 0.60
CA LEU A 101 -7.30 -20.84 1.38
C LEU A 101 -8.80 -20.53 1.52
N ILE A 102 -9.15 -19.27 1.77
CA ILE A 102 -10.55 -18.84 1.89
C ILE A 102 -11.26 -18.97 0.54
N PHE A 103 -10.71 -18.40 -0.53
CA PHE A 103 -11.30 -18.49 -1.87
C PHE A 103 -11.38 -19.93 -2.37
N GLY A 104 -10.35 -20.75 -2.09
CA GLY A 104 -10.35 -22.18 -2.41
C GLY A 104 -11.43 -22.95 -1.65
N GLY A 105 -11.59 -22.71 -0.35
CA GLY A 105 -12.65 -23.32 0.46
C GLY A 105 -14.04 -22.97 -0.06
N VAL A 106 -14.24 -21.71 -0.47
CA VAL A 106 -15.51 -21.23 -1.04
C VAL A 106 -15.80 -21.88 -2.39
N ALA A 107 -14.79 -21.97 -3.27
CA ALA A 107 -14.95 -22.62 -4.56
C ALA A 107 -15.38 -24.10 -4.39
N ILE A 108 -14.80 -24.81 -3.43
CA ILE A 108 -15.19 -26.18 -3.08
C ILE A 108 -16.63 -26.24 -2.58
N SER A 109 -17.06 -25.29 -1.75
CA SER A 109 -18.44 -25.24 -1.24
C SER A 109 -19.46 -24.91 -2.31
N MET A 110 -19.14 -24.00 -3.23
CA MET A 110 -19.97 -23.71 -4.40
C MET A 110 -20.08 -24.93 -5.32
N ALA A 111 -18.98 -25.66 -5.52
CA ALA A 111 -18.99 -26.91 -6.29
C ALA A 111 -19.84 -28.00 -5.61
N ARG A 112 -19.73 -28.15 -4.28
CA ARG A 112 -20.58 -29.08 -3.50
C ARG A 112 -22.05 -28.70 -3.59
N LEU A 113 -22.39 -27.42 -3.47
CA LEU A 113 -23.76 -26.95 -3.67
C LEU A 113 -24.25 -27.32 -5.08
N GLY A 114 -23.47 -27.01 -6.12
CA GLY A 114 -23.76 -27.36 -7.52
C GLY A 114 -24.07 -28.85 -7.75
N VAL A 115 -23.28 -29.75 -7.14
CA VAL A 115 -23.47 -31.21 -7.25
C VAL A 115 -24.67 -31.71 -6.43
N ASN A 116 -24.93 -31.15 -5.25
CA ASN A 116 -26.06 -31.55 -4.41
C ASN A 116 -27.41 -31.01 -4.90
N TYR A 117 -27.42 -29.89 -5.65
CA TYR A 117 -28.63 -29.41 -6.34
C TYR A 117 -29.11 -30.40 -7.42
N SER A 118 -28.24 -31.25 -7.96
CA SER A 118 -28.58 -32.25 -8.98
C SER A 118 -29.05 -33.60 -8.43
N SER A 119 -28.93 -33.89 -7.13
CA SER A 119 -29.14 -35.26 -6.62
C SER A 119 -30.23 -35.47 -5.56
N ILE A 120 -30.74 -34.47 -4.84
CA ILE A 120 -31.72 -34.73 -3.75
C ILE A 120 -32.77 -33.61 -3.62
N GLY A 121 -34.03 -33.97 -3.86
CA GLY A 121 -35.20 -33.13 -3.58
C GLY A 121 -35.39 -32.86 -2.07
N TYR A 122 -35.96 -31.68 -1.78
CA TYR A 122 -36.23 -31.13 -0.44
C TYR A 122 -34.99 -30.91 0.43
N HIS A 123 -34.41 -29.71 0.36
CA HIS A 123 -33.55 -29.20 1.43
C HIS A 123 -34.45 -28.53 2.48
N ASP A 124 -34.39 -29.01 3.73
CA ASP A 124 -34.87 -28.25 4.87
C ASP A 124 -34.18 -26.88 4.87
N PRO A 125 -34.91 -25.75 4.90
CA PRO A 125 -34.32 -24.41 4.98
C PRO A 125 -33.26 -24.26 6.07
N GLY A 126 -33.39 -25.01 7.19
CA GLY A 126 -32.39 -25.06 8.25
C GLY A 126 -31.05 -25.66 7.82
N SER A 127 -31.05 -26.67 6.94
CA SER A 127 -29.85 -27.33 6.42
C SER A 127 -29.12 -26.48 5.37
N ALA A 128 -29.86 -25.72 4.55
CA ALA A 128 -29.28 -24.76 3.61
C ALA A 128 -28.60 -23.60 4.36
N LEU A 129 -29.26 -23.05 5.39
CA LEU A 129 -28.70 -22.03 6.27
C LEU A 129 -27.48 -22.55 7.04
N ALA A 130 -27.55 -23.78 7.58
CA ALA A 130 -26.43 -24.41 8.27
C ALA A 130 -25.22 -24.63 7.35
N ASN A 131 -25.43 -25.00 6.08
CA ASN A 131 -24.36 -25.12 5.10
C ASN A 131 -23.77 -23.75 4.71
N MET A 132 -24.59 -22.70 4.64
CA MET A 132 -24.12 -21.32 4.43
C MET A 132 -23.22 -20.81 5.56
N PHE A 133 -23.50 -21.18 6.82
CA PHE A 133 -22.70 -20.80 7.99
C PHE A 133 -21.71 -21.87 8.48
N SER A 134 -21.63 -23.02 7.80
CA SER A 134 -20.70 -24.09 8.11
C SER A 134 -19.24 -23.64 7.91
N GLY A 135 -18.28 -24.39 8.46
CA GLY A 135 -16.83 -24.14 8.31
C GLY A 135 -16.28 -24.24 6.87
N THR A 136 -17.16 -24.32 5.87
CA THR A 136 -16.80 -24.22 4.45
C THR A 136 -17.69 -23.22 3.70
N GLY A 137 -18.77 -22.71 4.31
CA GLY A 137 -19.76 -21.85 3.67
C GLY A 137 -19.41 -20.35 3.60
N ILE A 138 -20.36 -19.55 3.10
CA ILE A 138 -20.26 -18.10 2.93
C ILE A 138 -20.01 -17.37 4.28
N GLY A 139 -20.50 -17.91 5.40
CA GLY A 139 -20.27 -17.35 6.74
C GLY A 139 -18.79 -17.33 7.14
N MET A 140 -18.04 -18.40 6.82
CA MET A 140 -16.60 -18.44 7.07
C MET A 140 -15.82 -17.55 6.09
N LEU A 141 -16.32 -17.37 4.86
CA LEU A 141 -15.79 -16.40 3.90
C LEU A 141 -15.89 -14.98 4.47
N MET A 142 -17.07 -14.59 4.94
CA MET A 142 -17.29 -13.25 5.52
C MET A 142 -16.40 -13.02 6.75
N ALA A 143 -16.33 -14.00 7.66
CA ALA A 143 -15.48 -13.93 8.84
C ALA A 143 -13.98 -13.87 8.48
N GLY A 144 -13.56 -14.67 7.49
CA GLY A 144 -12.18 -14.72 7.01
C GLY A 144 -11.75 -13.43 6.32
N ILE A 145 -12.59 -12.86 5.44
CA ILE A 145 -12.32 -11.56 4.80
C ILE A 145 -12.31 -10.44 5.84
N ALA A 146 -13.24 -10.44 6.80
CA ALA A 146 -13.24 -9.45 7.87
C ALA A 146 -11.95 -9.51 8.70
N LEU A 147 -11.50 -10.71 9.08
CA LEU A 147 -10.27 -10.91 9.83
C LEU A 147 -9.02 -10.49 9.03
N ILE A 148 -8.94 -10.89 7.75
CA ILE A 148 -7.86 -10.43 6.85
C ILE A 148 -7.88 -8.92 6.68
N GLY A 149 -9.07 -8.32 6.52
CA GLY A 149 -9.25 -6.88 6.40
C GLY A 149 -8.72 -6.14 7.62
N ILE A 150 -9.08 -6.61 8.83
CA ILE A 150 -8.58 -6.05 10.08
C ILE A 150 -7.05 -6.16 10.16
N ILE A 151 -6.49 -7.34 9.91
CA ILE A 151 -5.03 -7.54 9.93
C ILE A 151 -4.33 -6.63 8.92
N SER A 152 -4.87 -6.52 7.70
CA SER A 152 -4.31 -5.69 6.63
C SER A 152 -4.32 -4.20 7.00
N VAL A 153 -5.39 -3.72 7.65
CA VAL A 153 -5.47 -2.35 8.17
C VAL A 153 -4.45 -2.11 9.27
N LEU A 154 -4.31 -3.04 10.23
CA LEU A 154 -3.34 -2.94 11.32
C LEU A 154 -1.89 -2.90 10.80
N VAL A 155 -1.55 -3.81 9.87
CA VAL A 155 -0.21 -3.84 9.26
C VAL A 155 0.03 -2.58 8.44
N GLY A 156 -0.97 -2.11 7.67
CA GLY A 156 -0.88 -0.87 6.91
C GLY A 156 -0.63 0.35 7.80
N ALA A 157 -1.30 0.44 8.95
CA ALA A 157 -1.08 1.49 9.94
C ALA A 157 0.33 1.41 10.54
N LEU A 158 0.82 0.20 10.86
CA LEU A 158 2.16 -0.02 11.38
C LEU A 158 3.24 0.43 10.39
N VAL A 159 3.13 0.04 9.12
CA VAL A 159 4.08 0.43 8.07
C VAL A 159 4.08 1.94 7.85
N LYS A 160 2.89 2.58 7.79
CA LYS A 160 2.79 4.04 7.66
C LYS A 160 3.41 4.76 8.85
N THR A 161 3.20 4.27 10.07
CA THR A 161 3.78 4.84 11.28
C THR A 161 5.32 4.75 11.25
N LEU A 162 5.87 3.58 10.89
CA LEU A 162 7.31 3.41 10.74
C LEU A 162 7.89 4.35 9.68
N LEU A 163 7.17 4.53 8.56
CA LEU A 163 7.56 5.46 7.50
C LEU A 163 7.51 6.92 7.95
N VAL A 164 6.54 7.31 8.80
CA VAL A 164 6.50 8.65 9.41
C VAL A 164 7.71 8.85 10.31
N LEU A 165 8.06 7.88 11.15
CA LEU A 165 9.23 7.97 12.02
C LEU A 165 10.52 8.11 11.22
N VAL A 166 10.67 7.32 10.16
CA VAL A 166 11.81 7.42 9.23
C VAL A 166 11.86 8.79 8.56
N ASN A 167 10.74 9.28 8.02
CA ASN A 167 10.69 10.61 7.41
C ASN A 167 10.99 11.71 8.42
N HIS A 168 10.45 11.62 9.63
CA HIS A 168 10.66 12.59 10.69
C HIS A 168 12.14 12.75 11.00
N GLN A 169 12.86 11.65 11.22
CA GLN A 169 14.29 11.70 11.53
C GLN A 169 15.15 12.17 10.34
N ILE A 170 14.76 11.85 9.10
CA ILE A 170 15.43 12.42 7.92
C ILE A 170 15.21 13.94 7.87
N PHE A 171 13.97 14.40 8.14
CA PHE A 171 13.60 15.81 8.02
C PHE A 171 14.14 16.65 9.18
N GLU A 172 14.26 16.10 10.39
CA GLU A 172 14.83 16.75 11.57
C GLU A 172 16.27 17.24 11.35
N ARG A 173 16.98 16.68 10.35
CA ARG A 173 18.31 17.16 9.95
C ARG A 173 18.30 18.48 9.16
N TYR A 174 17.16 18.92 8.64
CA TYR A 174 17.06 20.11 7.76
C TYR A 174 16.03 21.15 8.21
N THR A 175 15.28 20.87 9.27
CA THR A 175 14.26 21.76 9.82
C THR A 175 14.07 21.46 11.30
N ASP A 176 13.48 22.39 12.06
CA ASP A 176 13.22 22.17 13.48
C ASP A 176 12.33 20.94 13.72
N LYS A 177 12.52 20.31 14.89
CA LYS A 177 11.84 19.09 15.31
C LYS A 177 10.32 19.10 15.12
N ASN A 178 9.65 20.19 15.50
CA ASN A 178 8.20 20.30 15.36
C ASN A 178 7.75 20.37 13.89
N TYR A 179 8.47 21.12 13.06
CA TYR A 179 8.18 21.21 11.63
C TYR A 179 8.49 19.88 10.92
N ALA A 180 9.57 19.18 11.31
CA ALA A 180 9.91 17.88 10.76
C ALA A 180 8.78 16.85 10.95
N LEU A 181 8.13 16.86 12.12
CA LEU A 181 6.96 16.01 12.38
C LEU A 181 5.79 16.36 11.47
N VAL A 182 5.49 17.65 11.29
CA VAL A 182 4.42 18.11 10.40
C VAL A 182 4.68 17.66 8.97
N HIS A 183 5.91 17.83 8.46
CA HIS A 183 6.30 17.37 7.13
C HIS A 183 6.16 15.84 7.00
N ALA A 184 6.58 15.08 8.01
CA ALA A 184 6.50 13.62 7.98
C ALA A 184 5.05 13.10 7.98
N VAL A 185 4.18 13.68 8.80
CA VAL A 185 2.76 13.32 8.90
C VAL A 185 1.99 13.77 7.66
N ALA A 186 2.23 15.00 7.18
CA ALA A 186 1.63 15.50 5.94
C ALA A 186 1.95 14.60 4.75
N GLY A 187 3.14 14.01 4.72
CA GLY A 187 3.55 13.04 3.71
C GLY A 187 2.70 11.77 3.61
N VAL A 188 1.95 11.41 4.66
CA VAL A 188 1.03 10.25 4.68
C VAL A 188 -0.35 10.59 4.14
N PHE A 189 -0.84 11.80 4.44
CA PHE A 189 -2.20 12.23 4.09
C PHE A 189 -2.30 12.94 2.75
N VAL A 190 -1.25 13.67 2.36
CA VAL A 190 -1.23 14.44 1.13
C VAL A 190 -0.39 13.70 0.09
N PRO A 191 -1.00 13.12 -0.95
CA PRO A 191 -0.27 12.56 -2.07
C PRO A 191 0.69 13.60 -2.66
N LEU A 192 1.82 13.17 -3.23
CA LEU A 192 2.87 14.02 -3.81
C LEU A 192 3.70 14.84 -2.81
N TYR A 193 3.22 15.11 -1.60
CA TYR A 193 3.92 15.96 -0.63
C TYR A 193 5.33 15.48 -0.32
N THR A 194 5.46 14.19 0.03
CA THR A 194 6.75 13.56 0.33
C THR A 194 7.71 13.72 -0.86
N SER A 195 7.22 13.53 -2.09
CA SER A 195 8.01 13.67 -3.32
C SER A 195 8.55 15.08 -3.52
N ILE A 196 7.69 16.08 -3.32
CA ILE A 196 8.04 17.51 -3.44
C ILE A 196 9.02 17.91 -2.33
N TYR A 197 8.75 17.51 -1.08
CA TYR A 197 9.60 17.88 0.04
C TYR A 197 11.02 17.30 -0.08
N PHE A 198 11.15 16.02 -0.45
CA PHE A 198 12.45 15.41 -0.75
C PHE A 198 13.21 16.15 -1.86
N PHE A 199 12.49 16.66 -2.86
CA PHE A 199 13.09 17.45 -3.93
C PHE A 199 13.57 18.82 -3.44
N ILE A 200 12.81 19.49 -2.56
CA ILE A 200 13.17 20.80 -1.99
C ILE A 200 14.43 20.70 -1.12
N ILE A 201 14.48 19.71 -0.22
CA ILE A 201 15.59 19.57 0.74
C ILE A 201 16.85 18.96 0.11
N ARG A 202 16.79 18.50 -1.14
CA ARG A 202 17.87 17.73 -1.79
C ARG A 202 19.25 18.39 -1.78
N ASN A 203 19.28 19.72 -1.73
CA ASN A 203 20.50 20.53 -1.81
C ASN A 203 20.94 21.06 -0.44
N ARG A 204 20.27 20.67 0.65
CA ARG A 204 20.57 21.13 2.02
C ARG A 204 21.49 20.18 2.80
N GLU A 205 21.89 19.05 2.20
CA GLU A 205 22.95 18.22 2.76
C GLU A 205 24.29 18.91 2.44
N GLU A 206 25.04 19.25 3.49
CA GLU A 206 26.43 19.76 3.41
C GLU A 206 27.43 18.61 3.22
#